data_AF-A0A9D8J0E4-F1
#
_entry.id   AF-A0A9D8J0E4-F1
#
_cell.length_a   1.000
_cell.length_b   1.000
_cell.length_c   1.000
_cell.angle_alpha   90.00
_cell.angle_beta   90.00
_cell.angle_gamma   90.00
#
_symmetry.space_group_name_H-M   'P 1'
#
loop_
_entity.id
_entity.type
_entity.pdbx_description
1 polymer ?
#
loop_
_entity_poly.entity_id
_entity_poly.type
_entity_poly.pdbx_seq_one_letter_code
_entity_poly.pdbx_strand_id
1 'polypeptide(L)'
;MARYAQAGSRSTPPDQPARSRAGARNQSPSAEPHRAIHADPMNETNVIRFGIFAAALGTMLIWEWIAPFRGSPERKWIRLRRHISLMAINFLALRALSGGGAYAIALLAEAHHWGLMAAVAWPEWLRVALGLALMDFAIYAQHVIFHKVPLLWCLHKVHHSDVDFDTTTAIRF
;
A
#
# COMPACT_ATOMS: atom_id res chain seq x y z
N MET A 1 -21.91 -65.44 55.09
CA MET A 1 -20.83 -66.44 54.92
C MET A 1 -19.70 -65.78 54.14
N ALA A 2 -18.59 -65.43 54.82
CA ALA A 2 -17.21 -65.88 54.57
C ALA A 2 -16.58 -65.38 53.24
N ARG A 3 -15.79 -64.29 53.23
CA ARG A 3 -14.33 -64.16 53.54
C ARG A 3 -13.38 -64.88 52.57
N TYR A 4 -12.53 -64.11 51.88
CA TYR A 4 -11.05 -64.25 51.71
C TYR A 4 -10.56 -62.95 51.02
N ALA A 5 -9.96 -61.97 51.71
CA ALA A 5 -8.59 -61.85 52.25
C ALA A 5 -7.53 -61.63 51.13
N GLN A 6 -7.00 -60.41 50.99
CA GLN A 6 -5.67 -59.93 51.49
C GLN A 6 -4.53 -60.21 50.49
N ALA A 7 -3.44 -59.45 50.35
CA ALA A 7 -2.99 -58.17 50.88
C ALA A 7 -1.62 -57.83 50.22
N GLY A 8 -1.26 -56.54 50.25
CA GLY A 8 0.12 -56.06 50.40
C GLY A 8 0.92 -55.81 49.11
N SER A 9 1.85 -54.87 49.04
CA SER A 9 2.32 -53.85 50.00
C SER A 9 3.38 -52.98 49.30
N ARG A 10 3.16 -51.65 49.34
CA ARG A 10 4.07 -50.48 49.25
C ARG A 10 5.60 -50.71 49.22
N SER A 11 6.29 -49.89 48.40
CA SER A 11 7.30 -48.90 48.86
C SER A 11 7.79 -48.00 47.69
N THR A 12 8.10 -46.74 48.00
CA THR A 12 8.53 -45.65 47.10
C THR A 12 10.04 -45.33 47.28
N PRO A 13 10.65 -44.37 46.55
CA PRO A 13 11.92 -44.43 45.78
C PRO A 13 13.14 -43.95 46.66
N PRO A 14 14.36 -43.54 46.18
CA PRO A 14 14.86 -43.15 44.84
C PRO A 14 16.25 -43.73 44.46
N ASP A 15 16.77 -43.39 43.27
CA ASP A 15 18.15 -42.93 43.07
C ASP A 15 18.52 -42.80 41.57
N GLN A 16 18.89 -41.57 41.19
CA GLN A 16 19.64 -41.27 39.98
C GLN A 16 21.14 -41.48 40.25
N PRO A 17 21.91 -42.01 39.30
CA PRO A 17 23.33 -41.70 39.22
C PRO A 17 23.60 -40.64 38.13
N ALA A 18 24.26 -39.59 38.59
CA ALA A 18 24.85 -38.52 37.78
C ALA A 18 25.80 -39.05 36.69
N ARG A 19 25.68 -38.52 35.46
CA ARG A 19 26.74 -38.58 34.46
C ARG A 19 26.97 -37.23 33.78
N SER A 20 28.16 -36.72 34.05
CA SER A 20 29.11 -36.09 33.13
C SER A 20 28.86 -34.66 32.64
N ARG A 21 29.67 -33.76 33.20
CA ARG A 21 30.06 -32.45 32.66
C ARG A 21 30.54 -32.57 31.20
N ALA A 22 29.99 -31.75 30.31
CA ALA A 22 30.73 -31.28 29.13
C ALA A 22 30.16 -29.93 28.66
N GLY A 23 30.93 -28.86 28.89
CA GLY A 23 30.93 -27.67 28.03
C GLY A 23 29.67 -26.83 27.99
N ALA A 24 29.38 -26.08 29.06
CA ALA A 24 28.71 -24.79 28.91
C ALA A 24 29.66 -23.83 28.17
N ARG A 25 29.74 -24.00 26.84
CA ARG A 25 30.36 -23.01 25.95
C ARG A 25 29.44 -21.81 25.98
N ASN A 26 29.88 -20.80 26.71
CA ASN A 26 29.35 -19.45 26.73
C ASN A 26 29.33 -18.91 25.28
N GLN A 27 28.25 -19.17 24.55
CA GLN A 27 27.98 -18.53 23.27
C GLN A 27 27.33 -17.20 23.61
N SER A 28 28.16 -16.22 23.98
CA SER A 28 27.81 -14.83 23.78
C SER A 28 27.44 -14.68 22.31
N PRO A 29 26.28 -14.11 21.94
CA PRO A 29 26.02 -13.78 20.55
C PRO A 29 27.09 -12.77 20.17
N SER A 30 28.05 -13.19 19.34
CA SER A 30 28.95 -12.29 18.66
C SER A 30 28.05 -11.29 17.94
N ALA A 31 28.09 -10.04 18.39
CA ALA A 31 27.50 -8.92 17.69
C ALA A 31 28.02 -8.97 16.25
N GLU A 32 27.17 -9.33 15.30
CA GLU A 32 27.43 -9.07 13.90
C GLU A 32 27.12 -7.59 13.63
N PRO A 33 28.11 -6.76 13.26
CA PRO A 33 27.85 -5.42 12.76
C PRO A 33 27.98 -5.45 11.25
N HIS A 34 27.17 -6.27 10.57
CA HIS A 34 27.01 -6.16 9.12
C HIS A 34 25.65 -5.55 8.84
N ARG A 35 25.67 -4.21 8.88
CA ARG A 35 24.74 -3.34 8.16
C ARG A 35 24.55 -3.91 6.74
N ALA A 36 23.52 -4.71 6.55
CA ALA A 36 22.82 -4.66 5.29
C ALA A 36 22.02 -3.37 5.35
N ILE A 37 22.54 -2.33 4.69
CA ILE A 37 21.70 -1.24 4.18
C ILE A 37 20.79 -1.91 3.15
N HIS A 38 19.79 -2.65 3.62
CA HIS A 38 18.65 -3.00 2.79
C HIS A 38 17.96 -1.67 2.60
N ALA A 39 18.29 -1.01 1.49
CA ALA A 39 17.39 -0.02 0.93
C ALA A 39 16.02 -0.70 0.89
N ASP A 40 15.07 -0.12 1.63
CA ASP A 40 13.71 -0.64 1.67
C ASP A 40 13.26 -0.77 0.20
N PRO A 41 12.92 -1.97 -0.29
CA PRO A 41 12.57 -2.20 -1.69
C PRO A 41 11.41 -1.30 -2.15
N MET A 42 10.57 -0.87 -1.20
CA MET A 42 9.52 0.10 -1.43
C MET A 42 10.07 1.51 -1.70
N ASN A 43 11.16 1.90 -1.02
CA ASN A 43 11.85 3.17 -1.24
C ASN A 43 12.60 3.19 -2.59
N GLU A 44 13.28 2.11 -2.96
CA GLU A 44 13.94 2.00 -4.28
C GLU A 44 12.92 2.14 -5.43
N THR A 45 11.80 1.43 -5.33
CA THR A 45 10.73 1.49 -6.32
C THR A 45 10.12 2.89 -6.42
N ASN A 46 9.89 3.56 -5.28
CA ASN A 46 9.35 4.92 -5.24
C ASN A 46 10.32 5.94 -5.84
N VAL A 47 11.63 5.79 -5.57
CA VAL A 47 12.67 6.65 -6.14
C VAL A 47 12.74 6.48 -7.65
N ILE A 48 12.68 5.24 -8.16
CA ILE A 48 12.67 4.97 -9.60
C ILE A 48 11.42 5.56 -10.26
N ARG A 49 10.23 5.33 -9.69
CA ARG A 49 8.97 5.88 -10.21
C ARG A 49 9.00 7.41 -10.27
N PHE A 50 9.44 8.04 -9.19
CA PHE A 50 9.59 9.49 -9.14
C PHE A 50 10.62 10.00 -10.16
N GLY A 51 11.76 9.31 -10.29
CA GLY A 51 12.79 9.64 -11.27
C GLY A 51 12.26 9.57 -12.72
N ILE A 52 11.53 8.52 -13.07
CA ILE A 52 10.88 8.38 -14.39
C ILE A 52 9.87 9.50 -14.62
N PHE A 53 9.00 9.78 -13.64
CA PHE A 53 8.02 10.85 -13.73
C PHE A 53 8.69 12.23 -13.94
N ALA A 54 9.71 12.55 -13.12
CA ALA A 54 10.42 13.81 -13.20
C ALA A 54 11.18 13.97 -14.53
N ALA A 55 11.80 12.88 -15.02
CA ALA A 55 12.46 12.87 -16.32
C ALA A 55 11.46 13.10 -17.46
N ALA A 56 10.35 12.37 -17.49
CA ALA A 56 9.32 12.52 -18.51
C ALA A 56 8.71 13.94 -18.52
N LEU A 57 8.37 14.47 -17.34
CA LEU A 57 7.86 15.83 -17.20
C LEU A 57 8.89 16.87 -17.68
N GLY A 58 10.16 16.73 -17.27
CA GLY A 58 11.25 17.61 -17.68
C GLY A 58 11.46 17.59 -19.20
N THR A 59 11.46 16.41 -19.81
CA THR A 59 11.57 16.26 -21.27
C THR A 59 10.42 16.97 -21.98
N MET A 60 9.19 16.80 -21.53
CA MET A 60 8.02 17.45 -22.15
C MET A 60 8.06 18.97 -21.98
N LEU A 61 8.49 19.48 -20.82
CA LEU A 61 8.62 20.92 -20.58
C LEU A 61 9.69 21.55 -21.48
N ILE A 62 10.83 20.88 -21.64
CA ILE A 62 11.90 21.32 -22.54
C ILE A 62 11.40 21.31 -23.99
N TRP A 63 10.70 20.25 -24.39
CA TRP A 63 10.11 20.16 -25.73
C TRP A 63 9.15 21.33 -25.98
N GLU A 64 8.19 21.57 -25.08
CA GLU A 64 7.21 22.65 -25.22
C GLU A 64 7.87 24.03 -25.24
N TRP A 65 9.00 24.21 -24.54
CA TRP A 65 9.77 25.44 -24.56
C TRP A 65 10.44 25.68 -25.92
N ILE A 66 11.00 24.63 -26.53
CA ILE A 66 11.69 24.72 -27.83
C ILE A 66 10.69 24.84 -28.98
N ALA A 67 9.59 24.11 -28.93
CA ALA A 67 8.60 24.00 -30.01
C ALA A 67 7.16 24.10 -29.46
N PRO A 68 6.68 25.31 -29.12
CA PRO A 68 5.33 25.49 -28.60
C PRO A 68 4.28 25.23 -29.70
N PHE A 69 3.37 24.27 -29.45
CA PHE A 69 2.31 23.91 -30.40
C PHE A 69 1.25 25.00 -30.56
N ARG A 70 0.87 25.68 -29.47
CA ARG A 70 -0.08 26.80 -29.46
C ARG A 70 0.32 27.84 -28.42
N GLY A 71 0.09 29.11 -28.74
CA GLY A 71 0.19 30.19 -27.77
C GLY A 71 -0.99 30.12 -26.79
N SER A 72 -0.72 30.15 -25.50
CA SER A 72 -1.77 30.27 -24.50
C SER A 72 -2.16 31.74 -24.29
N PRO A 73 -3.45 32.06 -24.17
CA PRO A 73 -3.91 33.40 -23.82
C PRO A 73 -3.49 33.81 -22.41
N GLU A 74 -3.19 32.84 -21.54
CA GLU A 74 -2.80 33.08 -20.16
C GLU A 74 -1.28 33.00 -19.92
N ARG A 75 -0.77 33.80 -18.97
CA ARG A 75 0.64 33.79 -18.57
C ARG A 75 1.03 32.42 -17.99
N LYS A 76 2.00 31.74 -18.61
CA LYS A 76 2.47 30.39 -18.24
C LYS A 76 2.74 30.20 -16.74
N TRP A 77 3.39 31.16 -16.06
CA TRP A 77 3.70 31.05 -14.62
C TRP A 77 2.45 31.00 -13.72
N ILE A 78 1.38 31.72 -14.08
CA ILE A 78 0.12 31.72 -13.31
C ILE A 78 -0.57 30.35 -13.43
N ARG A 79 -0.52 29.74 -14.63
CA ARG A 79 -1.02 28.39 -14.86
C ARG A 79 -0.19 27.32 -14.15
N LEU A 80 1.14 27.38 -14.27
CA LEU A 80 2.04 26.46 -13.57
C LEU A 80 1.80 26.47 -12.05
N ARG A 81 1.69 27.65 -11.44
CA ARG A 81 1.38 27.77 -10.01
C ARG A 81 0.08 27.08 -9.63
N ARG A 82 -1.00 27.29 -10.40
CA ARG A 82 -2.31 26.64 -10.14
C ARG A 82 -2.22 25.13 -10.28
N HIS A 83 -1.57 24.62 -11.34
CA HIS A 83 -1.45 23.17 -11.55
C HIS A 83 -0.59 22.51 -10.45
N ILE A 84 0.50 23.13 -10.01
CA ILE A 84 1.29 22.63 -8.88
C ILE A 84 0.49 22.67 -7.57
N SER A 85 -0.26 23.75 -7.30
CA SER A 85 -1.11 23.83 -6.11
C SER A 85 -2.19 22.75 -6.12
N LEU A 86 -2.85 22.54 -7.26
CA LEU A 86 -3.84 21.47 -7.43
C LEU A 86 -3.20 20.09 -7.25
N MET A 87 -2.02 19.84 -7.82
CA MET A 87 -1.25 18.61 -7.64
C MET A 87 -0.97 18.33 -6.16
N ALA A 88 -0.47 19.34 -5.43
CA ALA A 88 -0.12 19.18 -4.02
C ALA A 88 -1.35 18.91 -3.16
N ILE A 89 -2.43 19.67 -3.39
CA ILE A 89 -3.71 19.47 -2.70
C ILE A 89 -4.27 18.08 -2.99
N ASN A 90 -4.27 17.68 -4.27
CA ASN A 90 -4.79 16.39 -4.69
C ASN A 90 -3.97 15.23 -4.12
N PHE A 91 -2.64 15.31 -4.15
CA PHE A 91 -1.76 14.32 -3.55
C PHE A 91 -2.06 14.13 -2.06
N LEU A 92 -2.18 15.23 -1.31
CA LEU A 92 -2.53 15.18 0.12
C LEU A 92 -3.94 14.64 0.35
N ALA A 93 -4.91 15.10 -0.43
CA ALA A 93 -6.31 14.67 -0.34
C ALA A 93 -6.45 13.18 -0.64
N LEU A 94 -5.86 12.68 -1.73
CA LEU A 94 -5.88 11.27 -2.09
C LEU A 94 -5.15 10.42 -1.03
N ARG A 95 -4.01 10.89 -0.53
CA ARG A 95 -3.27 10.19 0.53
C ARG A 95 -4.11 10.05 1.81
N ALA A 96 -4.84 11.10 2.18
CA ALA A 96 -5.65 11.14 3.40
C ALA A 96 -7.01 10.43 3.26
N LEU A 97 -7.72 10.63 2.15
CA LEU A 97 -9.13 10.26 2.00
C LEU A 97 -9.35 8.92 1.30
N SER A 98 -8.48 8.53 0.37
CA SER A 98 -8.81 7.44 -0.57
C SER A 98 -7.69 6.39 -0.69
N GLY A 99 -6.50 6.79 -1.13
CA GLY A 99 -5.37 5.86 -1.33
C GLY A 99 -4.82 5.30 -0.03
N GLY A 100 -4.73 6.13 1.03
CA GLY A 100 -4.32 5.66 2.36
C GLY A 100 -5.43 4.88 3.07
N GLY A 101 -6.67 5.38 2.99
CA GLY A 101 -7.83 4.76 3.64
C GLY A 101 -8.19 3.40 3.05
N ALA A 102 -8.27 3.27 1.71
CA ALA A 102 -8.59 2.00 1.06
C ALA A 102 -7.50 0.94 1.31
N TYR A 103 -6.23 1.34 1.26
CA TYR A 103 -5.12 0.44 1.60
C TYR A 103 -5.16 0.01 3.07
N ALA A 104 -5.40 0.94 4.01
CA ALA A 104 -5.53 0.61 5.43
C ALA A 104 -6.74 -0.31 5.70
N ILE A 105 -7.88 -0.07 5.05
CA ILE A 105 -9.06 -0.93 5.14
C ILE A 105 -8.78 -2.31 4.54
N ALA A 106 -8.03 -2.40 3.43
CA ALA A 106 -7.64 -3.68 2.85
C ALA A 106 -6.76 -4.49 3.81
N LEU A 107 -5.76 -3.87 4.44
CA LEU A 107 -4.92 -4.52 5.46
C LEU A 107 -5.74 -4.95 6.68
N LEU A 108 -6.66 -4.10 7.15
CA LEU A 108 -7.55 -4.43 8.26
C LEU A 108 -8.47 -5.60 7.90
N ALA A 109 -9.05 -5.58 6.70
CA ALA A 109 -9.90 -6.63 6.21
C ALA A 109 -9.13 -7.95 6.05
N GLU A 110 -7.89 -7.92 5.58
CA GLU A 110 -7.02 -9.08 5.53
C GLU A 110 -6.73 -9.64 6.93
N ALA A 111 -6.34 -8.77 7.87
CA ALA A 111 -6.01 -9.16 9.24
C ALA A 111 -7.20 -9.76 10.02
N HIS A 112 -8.42 -9.30 9.72
CA HIS A 112 -9.65 -9.79 10.34
C HIS A 112 -10.42 -10.80 9.48
N HIS A 113 -9.87 -11.21 8.33
CA HIS A 113 -10.54 -12.06 7.34
C HIS A 113 -11.93 -11.56 6.92
N TRP A 114 -12.09 -10.24 6.80
CA TRP A 114 -13.32 -9.63 6.33
C TRP A 114 -13.41 -9.66 4.80
N GLY A 115 -14.65 -9.77 4.32
CA GLY A 115 -14.97 -9.64 2.90
C GLY A 115 -15.24 -10.95 2.17
N LEU A 116 -15.98 -10.84 1.07
CA LEU A 116 -16.43 -11.96 0.22
C LEU A 116 -15.29 -12.82 -0.33
N MET A 117 -14.11 -12.23 -0.52
CA MET A 117 -12.93 -12.94 -1.03
C MET A 117 -12.25 -13.80 0.04
N ALA A 118 -12.38 -13.44 1.32
CA ALA A 118 -11.85 -14.20 2.44
C ALA A 118 -12.85 -15.25 2.96
N ALA A 119 -14.16 -14.97 2.86
CA ALA A 119 -15.22 -15.84 3.37
C ALA A 119 -15.47 -17.12 2.55
N VAL A 120 -14.99 -17.18 1.31
CA VAL A 120 -15.24 -18.29 0.37
C VAL A 120 -13.91 -18.76 -0.24
N ALA A 121 -13.74 -20.08 -0.32
CA ALA A 121 -12.56 -20.71 -0.91
C ALA A 121 -12.60 -20.64 -2.46
N TRP A 122 -12.35 -19.46 -3.01
CA TRP A 122 -12.24 -19.26 -4.46
C TRP A 122 -10.92 -19.82 -5.02
N PRO A 123 -10.91 -20.38 -6.25
CA PRO A 123 -9.68 -20.55 -7.01
C PRO A 123 -8.95 -19.21 -7.19
N GLU A 124 -7.62 -19.21 -7.16
CA GLU A 124 -6.81 -17.99 -7.15
C GLU A 124 -7.10 -17.06 -8.33
N TRP A 125 -7.19 -17.61 -9.54
CA TRP A 125 -7.48 -16.84 -10.76
C TRP A 125 -8.83 -16.11 -10.69
N LEU A 126 -9.84 -16.71 -10.05
CA LEU A 126 -11.18 -16.13 -9.93
C LEU A 126 -11.21 -15.03 -8.88
N ARG A 127 -10.43 -15.18 -7.80
CA ARG A 127 -10.21 -14.14 -6.78
C ARG A 127 -9.63 -12.88 -7.42
N VAL A 128 -8.61 -13.03 -8.26
CA VAL A 128 -8.00 -11.92 -9.00
C VAL A 128 -8.97 -11.29 -10.00
N ALA A 129 -9.64 -12.11 -10.82
CA ALA A 129 -10.56 -11.61 -11.84
C ALA A 129 -11.74 -10.83 -11.23
N LEU A 130 -12.35 -11.36 -10.16
CA LEU A 130 -13.43 -10.67 -9.44
C LEU A 130 -12.91 -9.42 -8.74
N GLY A 131 -11.72 -9.45 -8.13
CA GLY A 131 -11.10 -8.28 -7.53
C GLY A 131 -10.93 -7.14 -8.53
N LEU A 132 -10.41 -7.43 -9.73
CA LEU A 132 -10.27 -6.46 -10.81
C LEU A 132 -11.63 -5.92 -11.27
N ALA A 133 -12.61 -6.79 -11.52
CA ALA A 133 -13.93 -6.37 -11.97
C ALA A 133 -14.67 -5.51 -10.93
N LEU A 134 -14.60 -5.87 -9.65
CA LEU A 134 -15.21 -5.10 -8.57
C LEU A 134 -14.49 -3.77 -8.34
N MET A 135 -13.15 -3.74 -8.45
CA MET A 135 -12.38 -2.51 -8.36
C MET A 135 -12.72 -1.55 -9.51
N ASP A 136 -12.78 -2.05 -10.74
CA ASP A 136 -13.15 -1.27 -11.92
C ASP A 136 -14.58 -0.71 -11.78
N PHE A 137 -15.52 -1.56 -11.36
CA PHE A 137 -16.89 -1.14 -11.08
C PHE A 137 -16.95 -0.08 -9.96
N ALA A 138 -16.17 -0.23 -8.89
CA ALA A 138 -16.11 0.74 -7.80
C ALA A 138 -15.57 2.10 -8.28
N ILE A 139 -14.52 2.11 -9.11
CA ILE A 139 -13.95 3.32 -9.71
C ILE A 139 -14.97 3.97 -10.65
N TYR A 140 -15.66 3.19 -11.48
CA TYR A 140 -16.73 3.67 -12.35
C TYR A 140 -17.88 4.30 -11.54
N ALA A 141 -18.35 3.61 -10.49
CA ALA A 141 -19.40 4.11 -9.62
C ALA A 141 -18.97 5.41 -8.91
N GLN A 142 -17.73 5.48 -8.42
CA GLN A 142 -17.15 6.70 -7.85
C GLN A 142 -17.21 7.86 -8.86
N HIS A 143 -16.81 7.61 -10.11
CA HIS A 143 -16.84 8.62 -11.15
C HIS A 143 -18.28 9.11 -11.43
N VAL A 144 -19.24 8.20 -11.53
CA VAL A 144 -20.66 8.57 -11.68
C VAL A 144 -21.16 9.39 -10.49
N ILE A 145 -20.79 9.03 -9.27
CA ILE A 145 -21.14 9.78 -8.05
C ILE A 145 -20.56 11.21 -8.11
N PHE A 146 -19.31 11.35 -8.56
CA PHE A 146 -18.67 12.66 -8.75
C PHE A 146 -19.41 13.53 -9.76
N HIS A 147 -20.06 12.94 -10.76
CA HIS A 147 -20.89 13.68 -11.70
C HIS A 147 -22.32 13.97 -11.20
N LYS A 148 -22.84 13.19 -10.24
CA LYS A 148 -24.23 13.34 -9.76
C LYS A 148 -24.39 14.16 -8.49
N VAL A 149 -23.42 14.13 -7.57
CA VAL A 149 -23.50 14.87 -6.30
C VAL A 149 -22.98 16.30 -6.50
N PRO A 150 -23.76 17.36 -6.24
CA PRO A 150 -23.37 18.74 -6.56
C PRO A 150 -22.02 19.19 -5.97
N LEU A 151 -21.73 18.81 -4.71
CA LEU A 151 -20.46 19.12 -4.06
C LEU A 151 -19.28 18.44 -4.77
N LEU A 152 -19.40 17.14 -5.03
CA LEU A 152 -18.36 16.36 -5.69
C LEU A 152 -18.20 16.76 -7.16
N TRP A 153 -19.29 17.17 -7.80
CA TRP A 153 -19.28 17.74 -9.15
C TRP A 153 -18.57 19.07 -9.19
N CYS A 154 -18.76 19.94 -8.19
CA CYS A 154 -18.03 21.20 -8.09
C CYS A 154 -16.52 20.96 -8.10
N LEU A 155 -16.05 19.99 -7.32
CA LEU A 155 -14.65 19.57 -7.29
C LEU A 155 -14.21 18.93 -8.62
N HIS A 156 -14.99 17.96 -9.12
CA HIS A 156 -14.64 17.19 -10.32
C HIS A 156 -14.66 18.03 -11.60
N LYS A 157 -15.47 19.09 -11.68
CA LYS A 157 -15.47 20.02 -12.82
C LYS A 157 -14.13 20.68 -13.09
N VAL A 158 -13.28 20.86 -12.07
CA VAL A 158 -11.93 21.44 -12.27
C VAL A 158 -11.10 20.57 -13.23
N HIS A 159 -11.30 19.25 -13.18
CA HIS A 159 -10.70 18.32 -14.14
C HIS A 159 -11.22 18.56 -15.57
N HIS A 160 -12.48 18.96 -15.74
CA HIS A 160 -13.09 19.17 -17.06
C HIS A 160 -13.02 20.62 -17.58
N SER A 161 -12.56 21.58 -16.76
CA SER A 161 -12.65 23.01 -17.08
C SER A 161 -11.45 23.58 -17.85
N ASP A 162 -10.35 22.84 -18.00
CA ASP A 162 -9.17 23.32 -18.71
C ASP A 162 -9.36 23.20 -20.23
N VAL A 163 -9.39 24.35 -20.91
CA VAL A 163 -9.54 24.46 -22.36
C VAL A 163 -8.20 24.58 -23.08
N ASP A 164 -7.13 24.87 -22.33
CA ASP A 164 -5.77 24.90 -22.83
C ASP A 164 -5.10 23.54 -22.58
N PHE A 165 -4.28 23.11 -23.53
CA PHE A 165 -3.50 21.89 -23.40
C PHE A 165 -2.02 22.23 -23.48
N ASP A 166 -1.31 22.01 -22.37
CA ASP A 166 0.14 22.14 -22.28
C ASP A 166 0.74 21.01 -21.45
N THR A 167 2.05 20.99 -21.28
CA THR A 167 2.73 19.94 -20.51
C THR A 167 2.23 19.88 -19.06
N THR A 168 1.83 21.02 -18.50
CA THR A 168 1.38 21.11 -17.10
C THR A 168 -0.04 20.58 -16.91
N THR A 169 -0.81 20.40 -17.99
CA THR A 169 -2.10 19.71 -17.94
C THR A 169 -1.96 18.28 -17.39
N ALA A 170 -0.80 17.64 -17.55
CA ALA A 170 -0.53 16.29 -17.04
C ALA A 170 -0.44 16.20 -15.50
N ILE A 171 -0.16 17.32 -14.82
CA ILE A 171 0.09 17.35 -13.37
C ILE A 171 -1.03 17.98 -12.56
N ARG A 172 -2.14 18.38 -13.18
CA ARG A 172 -3.27 19.04 -12.48
C ARG A 172 -4.19 18.06 -11.73
N PHE A 173 -3.88 16.77 -11.74
CA PHE A 173 -4.75 15.66 -11.34
C PHE A 173 -4.30 14.87 -10.13
#